data_AF-A0A955R7V5-F1
#
_entry.id   AF-A0A955R7V5-F1
#
_cell.length_a   1.000
_cell.length_b   1.000
_cell.length_c   1.000
_cell.angle_alpha   90.00
_cell.angle_beta   90.00
_cell.angle_gamma   90.00
#
_symmetry.space_group_name_H-M   'P 1'
#
loop_
_entity.id
_entity.type
_entity.pdbx_description
1 polymer ?
#
loop_
_entity_poly.entity_id
_entity_poly.type
_entity_poly.pdbx_seq_one_letter_code
_entity_poly.pdbx_strand_id
1 'polypeptide(L)'
;MAPQTGVLAPVPPASIHLTLALRPDVDAATLRHRLSLIRVDEGLLVGLGAPATALLGMSVPGMRPFPALAGPGIAVPSTQEAAWARLSGHDPGTLIVEALGLLDAVGDVLVATDVLHGFLHDGGRDLTGYVDGTENPKGEDA
;
A
#
# COMPACT_ATOMS: atom_id res chain seq x y z
N MET A 1 11.27 7.91 -15.62
CA MET A 1 11.11 6.98 -14.48
C MET A 1 9.96 6.06 -14.85
N ALA A 2 10.15 4.75 -14.83
CA ALA A 2 9.05 3.82 -15.12
C ALA A 2 8.13 3.72 -13.88
N PRO A 3 6.80 3.73 -14.05
CA PRO A 3 5.89 3.48 -12.94
C PRO A 3 6.05 2.06 -12.41
N GLN A 4 5.69 1.83 -11.14
CA GLN A 4 5.58 0.48 -10.59
C GLN A 4 4.49 -0.28 -11.37
N THR A 5 4.81 -1.43 -11.95
CA THR A 5 3.89 -2.19 -12.81
C THR A 5 2.66 -2.68 -12.05
N GLY A 6 2.79 -2.91 -10.74
CA GLY A 6 1.68 -3.25 -9.86
C GLY A 6 0.52 -2.24 -9.82
N VAL A 7 0.72 -0.98 -10.26
CA VAL A 7 -0.37 0.03 -10.31
C VAL A 7 -1.46 -0.36 -11.30
N LEU A 8 -1.07 -0.87 -12.47
CA LEU A 8 -1.98 -1.22 -13.57
C LEU A 8 -2.14 -2.74 -13.74
N ALA A 9 -1.64 -3.52 -12.77
CA ALA A 9 -1.76 -4.96 -12.79
C ALA A 9 -3.23 -5.40 -12.70
N PRO A 10 -3.59 -6.56 -13.28
CA PRO A 10 -4.91 -7.15 -13.08
C PRO A 10 -5.23 -7.37 -11.60
N VAL A 11 -6.52 -7.47 -11.28
CA VAL A 11 -6.97 -7.78 -9.91
C VAL A 11 -6.41 -9.16 -9.51
N PRO A 12 -5.59 -9.26 -8.45
CA PRO A 12 -5.04 -10.52 -8.02
C PRO A 12 -6.11 -11.34 -7.28
N PRO A 13 -6.06 -12.68 -7.33
CA PRO A 13 -6.98 -13.51 -6.56
C PRO A 13 -6.71 -13.44 -5.04
N ALA A 14 -5.49 -13.09 -4.62
CA ALA A 14 -5.13 -12.86 -3.22
C ALA A 14 -4.19 -11.64 -3.09
N SER A 15 -4.32 -10.92 -1.98
CA SER A 15 -3.42 -9.83 -1.62
C SER A 15 -3.18 -9.73 -0.12
N ILE A 16 -2.07 -9.11 0.26
CA ILE A 16 -1.82 -8.63 1.62
C ILE A 16 -1.48 -7.15 1.54
N HIS A 17 -2.20 -6.34 2.30
CA HIS A 17 -1.99 -4.92 2.43
C HIS A 17 -1.36 -4.64 3.79
N LEU A 18 -0.20 -3.97 3.76
CA LEU A 18 0.54 -3.55 4.95
C LEU A 18 0.45 -2.05 5.06
N THR A 19 0.00 -1.57 6.22
CA THR A 19 0.09 -0.16 6.59
C THR A 19 1.23 -0.01 7.58
N LEU A 20 2.15 0.91 7.31
CA LEU A 20 3.44 0.99 7.99
C LEU A 20 3.67 2.39 8.57
N ALA A 21 3.99 2.45 9.86
CA ALA A 21 4.43 3.66 10.54
C ALA A 21 5.96 3.73 10.61
N LEU A 22 6.52 4.94 10.73
CA LEU A 22 7.94 5.12 11.08
C LEU A 22 8.19 4.63 12.50
N ARG A 23 9.32 3.95 12.72
CA ARG A 23 9.82 3.75 14.08
C ARG A 23 10.33 5.08 14.67
N PRO A 24 10.35 5.20 16.01
CA PRO A 24 10.99 6.33 16.67
C PRO A 24 12.46 6.45 16.25
N ASP A 25 12.96 7.68 16.23
CA ASP A 25 14.39 8.02 16.02
C ASP A 25 15.01 7.56 14.69
N VAL A 26 14.19 7.19 13.71
CA VAL A 26 14.65 6.86 12.35
C VAL A 26 15.10 8.13 11.64
N ASP A 27 16.34 8.12 11.14
CA ASP A 27 16.85 9.19 10.29
C ASP A 27 16.55 8.96 8.79
N ALA A 28 16.64 10.04 8.02
CA ALA A 28 16.35 10.03 6.60
C ALA A 28 17.31 9.15 5.78
N ALA A 29 18.56 8.98 6.21
CA ALA A 29 19.56 8.20 5.49
C ALA A 29 19.28 6.70 5.61
N THR A 30 18.96 6.25 6.82
CA THR A 30 18.59 4.87 7.13
C THR A 30 17.29 4.49 6.44
N LEU A 31 16.26 5.35 6.50
CA LEU A 31 15.01 5.12 5.77
C LEU A 31 15.25 5.01 4.25
N ARG A 32 16.01 5.96 3.67
CA ARG A 32 16.34 5.94 2.24
C ARG A 32 17.09 4.66 1.85
N HIS A 33 18.05 4.23 2.68
CA HIS A 33 18.80 3.02 2.43
C HIS A 33 17.88 1.80 2.41
N ARG A 34 17.03 1.62 3.42
CA ARG A 34 16.09 0.50 3.48
C ARG A 34 15.11 0.48 2.32
N LEU A 35 14.51 1.63 2.00
CA LEU A 35 13.60 1.73 0.84
C LEU A 35 14.32 1.40 -0.48
N SER A 36 15.60 1.75 -0.62
CA SER A 36 16.37 1.44 -1.84
C SER A 36 16.65 -0.05 -2.05
N LEU A 37 16.52 -0.87 -1.00
CA LEU A 37 16.70 -2.32 -1.07
C LEU A 37 15.41 -3.04 -1.51
N ILE A 38 14.26 -2.36 -1.44
CA ILE A 38 12.98 -2.93 -1.83
C ILE A 38 12.93 -3.03 -3.36
N ARG A 39 12.73 -4.25 -3.85
CA ARG A 39 12.53 -4.52 -5.27
C ARG A 39 11.04 -4.57 -5.54
N VAL A 40 10.56 -3.54 -6.24
CA VAL A 40 9.16 -3.45 -6.67
C VAL A 40 8.99 -4.12 -8.03
N ASP A 41 7.89 -4.84 -8.19
CA ASP A 41 7.51 -5.54 -9.41
C ASP A 41 5.98 -5.53 -9.55
N GLU A 42 5.42 -6.44 -10.33
CA GLU A 42 3.96 -6.55 -10.48
C GLU A 42 3.27 -7.06 -9.21
N GLY A 43 3.97 -7.89 -8.41
CA GLY A 43 3.47 -8.48 -7.17
C GLY A 43 3.59 -7.55 -5.98
N LEU A 44 4.59 -6.65 -5.95
CA LEU A 44 4.80 -5.70 -4.86
C LEU A 44 4.65 -4.24 -5.32
N LEU A 45 3.62 -3.58 -4.80
CA LEU A 45 3.39 -2.14 -4.95
C LEU A 45 3.64 -1.41 -3.63
N VAL A 46 4.43 -0.33 -3.65
CA VAL A 46 4.73 0.49 -2.46
C VAL A 46 4.32 1.95 -2.68
N GLY A 47 3.57 2.50 -1.72
CA GLY A 47 3.26 3.92 -1.60
C GLY A 47 3.97 4.54 -0.38
N LEU A 48 4.41 5.80 -0.53
CA LEU A 48 4.98 6.59 0.57
C LEU A 48 3.98 7.67 0.99
N GLY A 49 3.68 7.70 2.28
CA GLY A 49 2.81 8.71 2.87
C GLY A 49 3.56 9.93 3.40
N ALA A 50 2.80 10.92 3.86
CA ALA A 50 3.32 12.22 4.25
C ALA A 50 4.45 12.17 5.31
N PRO A 51 4.40 11.30 6.34
CA PRO A 51 5.47 11.19 7.32
C PRO A 51 6.82 10.78 6.69
N ALA A 52 6.83 9.78 5.80
CA ALA A 52 8.06 9.31 5.16
C ALA A 52 8.60 10.35 4.17
N THR A 53 7.73 10.96 3.34
CA THR A 53 8.18 11.97 2.38
C THR A 53 8.72 13.22 3.08
N ALA A 54 8.10 13.62 4.20
CA ALA A 54 8.60 14.73 5.02
C ALA A 54 9.99 14.42 5.61
N LEU A 55 10.17 13.23 6.20
CA LEU A 55 11.47 12.80 6.75
C LEU A 55 12.56 12.74 5.65
N LEU A 56 12.21 12.28 4.46
CA LEU A 56 13.13 12.20 3.31
C LEU A 56 13.41 13.55 2.64
N GLY A 57 12.78 14.64 3.08
CA GLY A 57 12.88 15.97 2.47
C GLY A 57 12.32 16.01 1.04
N MET A 58 11.36 15.15 0.71
CA MET A 58 10.77 15.03 -0.62
C MET A 58 9.53 15.91 -0.75
N SER A 59 9.40 16.58 -1.90
CA SER A 59 8.18 17.29 -2.29
C SER A 59 7.58 16.62 -3.52
N VAL A 60 6.35 16.13 -3.39
CA VAL A 60 5.59 15.49 -4.46
C VAL A 60 4.41 16.41 -4.82
N PRO A 61 4.36 16.97 -6.04
CA PRO A 61 3.26 17.84 -6.46
C PRO A 61 1.89 17.17 -6.25
N GLY A 62 0.96 17.90 -5.63
CA GLY A 62 -0.40 17.42 -5.35
C GLY A 62 -0.53 16.51 -4.12
N MET A 63 0.58 16.08 -3.51
CA MET A 63 0.55 15.29 -2.28
C MET A 63 0.02 16.14 -1.11
N ARG A 64 -1.00 15.62 -0.44
CA ARG A 64 -1.60 16.22 0.76
C ARG A 64 -2.17 15.12 1.65
N PRO A 65 -2.26 15.34 2.97
CA PRO A 65 -2.98 14.43 3.85
C PRO A 65 -4.43 14.21 3.39
N PHE A 66 -4.96 13.01 3.63
CA PHE A 66 -6.39 12.75 3.46
C PHE A 66 -7.19 13.69 4.39
N PRO A 67 -8.22 14.39 3.90
CA PRO A 67 -9.01 15.27 4.74
C PRO A 67 -9.90 14.45 5.69
N ALA A 68 -9.96 14.81 6.96
CA ALA A 68 -11.02 14.28 7.82
C ALA A 68 -12.38 14.80 7.33
N LEU A 69 -13.36 13.91 7.18
CA LEU A 69 -14.70 14.24 6.70
C LEU A 69 -15.76 13.88 7.75
N ALA A 70 -16.81 14.68 7.86
CA ALA A 70 -17.92 14.41 8.77
C ALA A 70 -19.27 14.78 8.14
N GLY A 71 -20.29 13.97 8.40
CA GLY A 71 -21.67 14.18 7.96
C GLY A 71 -22.66 13.53 8.93
N PRO A 72 -23.98 13.63 8.66
CA PRO A 72 -24.99 13.04 9.53
C PRO A 72 -24.79 11.53 9.71
N GLY A 73 -24.42 11.10 10.92
CA GLY A 73 -24.23 9.69 11.28
C GLY A 73 -22.92 9.06 10.82
N ILE A 74 -22.01 9.79 10.16
CA ILE A 74 -20.76 9.24 9.62
C ILE A 74 -19.59 10.20 9.91
N ALA A 75 -18.48 9.64 10.38
CA ALA A 75 -17.19 10.32 10.48
C ALA A 75 -16.12 9.48 9.77
N VAL A 76 -15.35 10.12 8.89
CA VAL A 76 -14.21 9.52 8.18
C VAL A 76 -12.94 10.19 8.72
N PRO A 77 -12.18 9.51 9.60
CA PRO A 77 -10.96 10.08 10.17
C PRO A 77 -9.84 10.16 9.13
N SER A 78 -8.83 10.99 9.41
CA SER A 78 -7.57 10.98 8.68
C SER A 78 -6.55 10.14 9.43
N THR A 79 -6.18 8.99 8.86
CA THR A 79 -5.23 8.02 9.45
C THR A 79 -3.99 7.90 8.55
N GLN A 80 -3.24 8.99 8.44
CA GLN A 80 -2.03 9.02 7.60
C GLN A 80 -0.92 8.15 8.20
N GLU A 81 -0.27 7.38 7.35
CA GLU A 81 0.82 6.49 7.74
C GLU A 81 2.04 6.70 6.85
N ALA A 82 3.20 6.20 7.28
CA ALA A 82 4.47 6.49 6.63
C ALA A 82 4.62 5.79 5.28
N ALA A 83 4.14 4.56 5.18
CA ALA A 83 4.15 3.80 3.95
C ALA A 83 2.96 2.83 3.88
N TRP A 84 2.65 2.41 2.67
CA TRP A 84 1.69 1.35 2.39
C TRP A 84 2.31 0.40 1.38
N ALA A 85 2.13 -0.90 1.58
CA ALA A 85 2.57 -1.91 0.62
C ALA A 85 1.43 -2.88 0.31
N ARG A 86 1.29 -3.25 -0.95
CA ARG A 86 0.40 -4.33 -1.38
C ARG A 86 1.22 -5.44 -2.03
N LEU A 87 1.17 -6.61 -1.43
CA LEU A 87 1.63 -7.87 -2.00
C LEU A 87 0.47 -8.55 -2.71
N SER A 88 0.70 -9.09 -3.90
CA SER A 88 -0.35 -9.60 -4.79
C SER A 88 0.09 -10.91 -5.42
N GLY A 89 -0.79 -11.90 -5.42
CA GLY A 89 -0.44 -13.23 -5.90
C GLY A 89 -1.61 -14.19 -5.94
N HIS A 90 -1.29 -15.46 -6.18
CA HIS A 90 -2.26 -16.54 -6.33
C HIS A 90 -2.41 -17.41 -5.10
N ASP A 91 -1.35 -17.50 -4.29
CA ASP A 91 -1.30 -18.35 -3.10
C ASP A 91 -1.15 -17.49 -1.84
N PRO A 92 -2.16 -17.46 -0.94
CA PRO A 92 -2.08 -16.73 0.31
C PRO A 92 -0.90 -17.16 1.21
N GLY A 93 -0.51 -18.44 1.18
CA GLY A 93 0.61 -18.94 1.98
C GLY A 93 1.94 -18.30 1.58
N THR A 94 2.20 -18.24 0.27
CA THR A 94 3.37 -17.56 -0.31
C THR A 94 3.38 -16.08 0.02
N LEU A 95 2.22 -15.40 -0.09
CA LEU A 95 2.11 -13.99 0.26
C LEU A 95 2.44 -13.70 1.72
N ILE A 96 2.06 -14.59 2.65
CA ILE A 96 2.42 -14.44 4.07
C ILE A 96 3.94 -14.47 4.25
N VAL A 97 4.64 -15.41 3.59
CA VAL A 97 6.11 -15.50 3.67
C VAL A 97 6.76 -14.25 3.10
N GLU A 98 6.28 -13.75 1.97
CA GLU A 98 6.78 -12.51 1.35
C GLU A 98 6.52 -11.28 2.23
N ALA A 99 5.34 -11.17 2.83
CA ALA A 99 4.99 -10.07 3.72
C ALA A 99 5.89 -10.07 4.97
N LEU A 100 6.14 -11.23 5.57
CA LEU A 100 7.08 -11.36 6.69
C LEU A 100 8.50 -10.98 6.28
N GLY A 101 8.96 -11.40 5.10
CA GLY A 101 10.26 -11.02 4.57
C GLY A 101 10.40 -9.52 4.35
N LEU A 102 9.36 -8.86 3.82
CA LEU A 102 9.33 -7.42 3.67
C LEU A 102 9.38 -6.71 5.03
N LEU A 103 8.58 -7.16 6.00
CA LEU A 103 8.55 -6.60 7.35
C LEU A 103 9.87 -6.75 8.09
N ASP A 104 10.57 -7.88 7.92
CA ASP A 104 11.92 -8.08 8.46
C ASP A 104 12.92 -7.11 7.82
N ALA A 105 12.87 -6.99 6.49
CA ALA A 105 13.79 -6.14 5.73
C ALA A 105 13.69 -4.65 6.06
N VAL A 106 12.51 -4.17 6.44
CA VAL A 106 12.26 -2.76 6.83
C VAL A 106 12.09 -2.58 8.34
N GLY A 107 12.22 -3.65 9.12
CA GLY A 107 11.76 -3.71 10.51
C GLY A 107 12.51 -2.79 11.47
N ASP A 108 13.66 -2.26 11.08
CA ASP A 108 14.42 -1.26 11.84
C ASP A 108 13.94 0.17 11.62
N VAL A 109 13.27 0.45 10.49
CA VAL A 109 12.79 1.80 10.12
C VAL A 109 11.28 1.94 10.10
N LEU A 110 10.57 0.86 9.85
CA LEU A 110 9.11 0.82 9.73
C LEU A 110 8.54 -0.28 10.62
N VAL A 111 7.29 -0.10 11.03
CA VAL A 111 6.52 -1.10 11.78
C VAL A 111 5.10 -1.17 11.24
N ALA A 112 4.55 -2.37 11.09
CA ALA A 112 3.16 -2.55 10.68
C ALA A 112 2.21 -2.05 11.77
N THR A 113 1.31 -1.15 11.40
CA THR A 113 0.19 -0.71 12.23
C THR A 113 -1.11 -1.41 11.84
N ASP A 114 -1.20 -1.91 10.60
CA ASP A 114 -2.32 -2.72 10.13
C ASP A 114 -1.87 -3.73 9.07
N VAL A 115 -2.53 -4.89 9.05
CA VAL A 115 -2.31 -5.98 8.09
C VAL A 115 -3.66 -6.52 7.63
N LEU A 116 -4.01 -6.25 6.37
CA LEU A 116 -5.29 -6.65 5.78
C LEU A 116 -5.06 -7.69 4.67
N HIS A 117 -5.72 -8.83 4.80
CA HIS A 117 -5.72 -9.88 3.77
C HIS A 117 -6.90 -9.66 2.82
N GLY A 118 -6.60 -9.48 1.53
CA GLY A 118 -7.58 -9.36 0.46
C GLY A 118 -7.71 -10.65 -0.35
N PHE A 119 -8.90 -10.88 -0.91
CA PHE A 119 -9.18 -12.00 -1.79
C PHE A 119 -10.21 -11.60 -2.83
N LEU A 120 -10.14 -12.22 -4.01
CA LEU A 120 -11.16 -12.08 -5.04
C LEU A 120 -12.38 -12.91 -4.65
N HIS A 121 -13.49 -12.25 -4.37
CA HIS A 121 -14.75 -12.89 -3.96
C HIS A 121 -15.68 -13.07 -5.18
N ASP A 122 -16.27 -14.26 -5.30
CA ASP A 122 -17.30 -14.64 -6.30
C ASP A 122 -17.13 -13.99 -7.69
N GLY A 123 -15.93 -14.14 -8.27
CA GLY A 123 -15.64 -13.65 -9.63
C GLY A 123 -15.52 -12.13 -9.76
N GLY A 124 -15.20 -11.40 -8.68
CA GLY A 124 -15.06 -9.94 -8.67
C GLY A 124 -16.26 -9.20 -8.07
N ARG A 125 -17.03 -9.88 -7.22
CA ARG A 125 -18.10 -9.26 -6.45
C ARG A 125 -17.61 -8.83 -5.07
N ASP A 126 -18.16 -7.72 -4.58
CA ASP A 126 -18.03 -7.37 -3.17
C ASP A 126 -18.84 -8.34 -2.27
N LEU A 127 -18.70 -8.17 -0.96
CA LEU A 127 -19.40 -9.00 0.03
C LEU A 127 -20.91 -8.71 0.12
N THR A 128 -21.39 -7.64 -0.51
CA THR A 128 -22.83 -7.35 -0.65
C THR A 128 -23.45 -8.08 -1.84
N GLY A 129 -22.61 -8.68 -2.70
CA GLY A 129 -23.01 -9.46 -3.87
C GLY A 129 -23.01 -8.69 -5.18
N TYR A 130 -22.57 -7.42 -5.19
CA TYR A 130 -22.50 -6.61 -6.41
C TYR A 130 -21.14 -6.75 -7.09
N VAL A 131 -21.11 -6.67 -8.43
CA VAL A 131 -19.85 -6.66 -9.18
C VAL A 131 -19.14 -5.33 -8.94
N ASP A 132 -17.92 -5.40 -8.40
CA ASP A 132 -17.11 -4.22 -8.09
C ASP A 132 -16.09 -3.96 -9.21
N GLY A 133 -15.93 -2.69 -9.61
CA GLY A 133 -15.02 -2.29 -10.68
C GLY A 133 -15.57 -2.35 -12.12
N THR A 134 -16.89 -2.41 -12.32
CA THR A 134 -17.51 -2.39 -13.67
C THR A 134 -17.12 -1.16 -14.50
N GLU A 135 -17.03 0.01 -13.85
CA GLU A 135 -16.73 1.31 -14.46
C GLU A 135 -15.23 1.68 -14.41
N ASN A 136 -14.35 0.74 -14.09
CA ASN A 136 -12.91 1.01 -14.08
C ASN A 136 -12.39 1.29 -15.51
N PRO A 137 -11.43 2.23 -15.65
CA PRO A 137 -10.80 2.50 -16.94
C PRO A 137 -10.10 1.27 -17.51
N LYS A 138 -10.01 1.20 -18.84
CA LYS A 138 -9.45 0.04 -19.58
C LYS A 138 -8.45 0.50 -20.63
N GLY A 139 -7.42 -0.30 -20.88
CA GLY A 139 -6.49 -0.05 -21.97
C GLY A 139 -5.71 1.25 -21.78
N GLU A 140 -5.71 2.12 -22.79
CA GLU A 140 -4.99 3.40 -22.75
C GLU A 140 -5.59 4.44 -21.77
N ASP A 141 -6.84 4.23 -21.34
CA ASP A 141 -7.49 5.08 -20.33
C ASP A 141 -7.09 4.71 -18.89
N ALA A 142 -6.38 3.58 -18.71
CA ALA A 142 -5.94 3.07 -17.41
C ALA A 142 -4.59 3.65 -16.95
#